data_AF-A0A962V027-F1
#
_entry.id   AF-A0A962V027-F1
#
_cell.length_a   1.000
_cell.length_b   1.000
_cell.length_c   1.000
_cell.angle_alpha   90.00
_cell.angle_beta   90.00
_cell.angle_gamma   90.00
#
_symmetry.space_group_name_H-M   'P 1'
#
loop_
_entity.id
_entity.type
_entity.pdbx_description
1 polymer ?
#
loop_
_entity_poly.entity_id
_entity_poly.type
_entity_poly.pdbx_seq_one_letter_code
_entity_poly.pdbx_strand_id
1 'polypeptide(L)'
;NSRNHGFDAREYLAGIPAQRIMYAHIAGHYREADDLRIDTHGEDVLPEVWDLLDEAYARYGVFPTLLERDFNIPPLSELLAEVDQIVIRQKRAREDADEHVA
;
A
#
# COMPACT_ATOMS: atom_id res chain seq x y z
N ASN A 1 9.58 -7.72 -2.02
CA ASN A 1 9.36 -9.20 -2.05
C ASN A 1 9.01 -9.75 -3.44
N SER A 2 7.87 -9.41 -4.03
CA SER A 2 7.43 -9.99 -5.33
C SER A 2 8.47 -9.88 -6.44
N ARG A 3 9.16 -8.73 -6.55
CA ARG A 3 10.27 -8.53 -7.49
C ARG A 3 11.48 -9.42 -7.17
N ASN A 4 12.04 -9.32 -5.96
CA ASN A 4 13.23 -10.06 -5.55
C ASN A 4 13.05 -11.59 -5.57
N HIS A 5 11.82 -12.09 -5.40
CA HIS A 5 11.52 -13.52 -5.33
C HIS A 5 10.72 -14.03 -6.53
N GLY A 6 10.46 -13.18 -7.53
CA GLY A 6 9.84 -13.59 -8.80
C GLY A 6 8.42 -14.15 -8.70
N PHE A 7 7.58 -13.65 -7.79
CA PHE A 7 6.18 -14.07 -7.67
C PHE A 7 5.21 -12.92 -7.99
N ASP A 8 3.96 -13.26 -8.34
CA ASP A 8 2.92 -12.28 -8.62
C ASP A 8 2.36 -11.68 -7.32
N ALA A 9 2.46 -10.36 -7.18
CA ALA A 9 2.03 -9.66 -5.98
C ALA A 9 0.51 -9.70 -5.77
N ARG A 10 -0.29 -9.72 -6.84
CA ARG A 10 -1.76 -9.73 -6.79
C ARG A 10 -2.29 -11.11 -6.43
N GLU A 11 -1.63 -12.16 -6.91
CA GLU A 11 -1.89 -13.55 -6.50
C GLU A 11 -1.53 -13.76 -5.03
N TYR A 12 -0.36 -13.30 -4.60
CA TYR A 12 0.01 -13.34 -3.18
C TYR A 12 -1.01 -12.58 -2.33
N LEU A 13 -1.36 -11.37 -2.76
CA LEU A 13 -2.37 -10.55 -2.11
C LEU A 13 -3.69 -11.31 -2.03
N ALA A 14 -4.08 -12.12 -3.03
CA ALA A 14 -5.35 -12.87 -3.06
C ALA A 14 -5.40 -14.05 -2.08
N GLY A 15 -4.24 -14.59 -1.71
CA GLY A 15 -4.13 -15.68 -0.76
C GLY A 15 -4.27 -15.25 0.71
N ILE A 16 -4.33 -13.94 1.00
CA ILE A 16 -4.38 -13.46 2.39
C ILE A 16 -5.77 -13.71 3.00
N PRO A 17 -5.86 -14.38 4.17
CA PRO A 17 -7.15 -14.60 4.83
C PRO A 17 -7.71 -13.28 5.37
N ALA A 18 -8.74 -12.74 4.71
CA ALA A 18 -9.36 -11.45 5.00
C ALA A 18 -9.64 -11.19 6.49
N GLN A 19 -10.21 -12.18 7.20
CA GLN A 19 -10.58 -12.07 8.61
C GLN A 19 -9.40 -11.92 9.57
N ARG A 20 -8.16 -12.10 9.09
CA ARG A 20 -6.93 -11.93 9.88
C ARG A 20 -6.23 -10.60 9.62
N ILE A 21 -6.76 -9.78 8.71
CA ILE A 21 -6.20 -8.46 8.41
C ILE A 21 -6.70 -7.48 9.46
N MET A 22 -5.77 -6.96 10.24
CA MET A 22 -6.05 -5.92 11.25
C MET A 22 -5.46 -4.58 10.85
N TYR A 23 -4.37 -4.60 10.07
CA TYR A 23 -3.54 -3.43 9.80
C TYR A 23 -2.62 -3.66 8.62
N ALA A 24 -2.20 -2.59 7.95
CA ALA A 24 -1.14 -2.62 6.95
C ALA A 24 -0.20 -1.44 7.07
N HIS A 25 1.05 -1.66 6.65
CA HIS A 25 2.00 -0.61 6.36
C HIS A 25 2.12 -0.44 4.85
N ILE A 26 2.37 0.80 4.43
CA ILE A 26 2.76 1.14 3.07
C ILE A 26 4.02 1.98 3.10
N ALA A 27 4.99 1.64 2.26
CA ALA A 27 6.29 2.29 2.22
C ALA A 27 6.83 2.35 0.79
N GLY A 28 7.68 3.33 0.52
CA GLY A 28 8.58 3.30 -0.64
C GLY A 28 9.80 2.44 -0.38
N HIS A 29 10.49 2.08 -1.46
CA HIS A 29 11.65 1.20 -1.42
C HIS A 29 12.69 1.64 -2.45
N TYR A 30 13.96 1.37 -2.17
CA TYR A 30 15.04 1.68 -3.09
C TYR A 30 15.17 0.62 -4.20
N ARG A 31 15.42 1.08 -5.43
CA ARG A 31 15.72 0.21 -6.58
C ARG A 31 17.23 0.16 -6.83
N GLU A 32 17.86 -0.90 -6.33
CA GLU A 32 19.30 -1.14 -6.56
C GLU A 32 19.57 -1.63 -8.00
N ALA A 33 18.70 -2.50 -8.53
CA ALA A 33 18.78 -3.04 -9.90
C ALA A 33 17.36 -3.36 -10.41
N ASP A 34 17.20 -3.77 -11.68
CA ASP A 34 15.87 -4.04 -12.25
C ASP A 34 15.08 -5.12 -11.48
N ASP A 35 15.78 -6.13 -10.96
CA ASP A 35 15.26 -7.28 -10.22
C ASP A 35 15.50 -7.21 -8.70
N LEU A 36 16.21 -6.19 -8.22
CA LEU A 36 16.56 -6.03 -6.81
C LEU A 36 15.92 -4.77 -6.21
N ARG A 37 15.14 -4.97 -5.14
CA ARG A 37 14.53 -3.93 -4.31
C ARG A 37 15.05 -4.04 -2.89
N ILE A 38 15.44 -2.91 -2.31
CA ILE A 38 15.84 -2.81 -0.90
C ILE A 38 14.72 -2.08 -0.16
N ASP A 39 14.18 -2.73 0.86
CA ASP A 39 13.07 -2.21 1.66
C ASP A 39 13.58 -1.21 2.70
N THR A 40 13.97 -0.03 2.22
CA THR A 40 14.62 1.00 3.05
C THR A 40 13.64 1.85 3.83
N HIS A 41 12.34 1.83 3.47
CA HIS A 41 11.31 2.75 3.96
C HIS A 41 11.77 4.22 3.95
N GLY A 42 12.63 4.58 3.00
CA GLY A 42 13.28 5.89 2.92
C GLY A 42 12.88 6.70 1.69
N GLU A 43 11.99 6.17 0.87
CA GLU A 43 11.57 6.76 -0.40
C GLU A 43 10.06 6.90 -0.47
N ASP A 44 9.61 7.71 -1.43
CA ASP A 44 8.20 7.90 -1.72
C ASP A 44 7.58 6.60 -2.20
N VAL A 45 6.32 6.39 -1.83
CA VAL A 45 5.56 5.22 -2.21
C VAL A 45 5.29 5.28 -3.71
N LEU A 46 5.75 4.26 -4.43
CA LEU A 46 5.63 4.19 -5.88
C LEU A 46 4.19 3.89 -6.34
N PRO A 47 3.78 4.34 -7.54
CA PRO A 47 2.43 4.12 -8.07
C PRO A 47 1.94 2.67 -8.00
N GLU A 48 2.79 1.69 -8.33
CA GLU A 48 2.38 0.28 -8.29
C GLU A 48 2.11 -0.25 -6.87
N VAL A 49 2.68 0.39 -5.84
CA VAL A 49 2.42 0.02 -4.43
C VAL A 49 1.08 0.60 -4.01
N TRP A 50 0.74 1.81 -4.46
CA TRP A 50 -0.59 2.38 -4.31
C TRP A 50 -1.67 1.55 -4.99
N ASP A 51 -1.40 1.04 -6.20
CA ASP A 51 -2.33 0.16 -6.92
C ASP A 51 -2.63 -1.12 -6.13
N LEU A 52 -1.60 -1.72 -5.49
CA LEU A 52 -1.79 -2.89 -4.63
C LEU A 52 -2.60 -2.58 -3.37
N LEU A 53 -2.46 -1.37 -2.81
CA LEU A 53 -3.29 -0.93 -1.68
C LEU A 53 -4.76 -0.79 -2.08
N ASP A 54 -5.03 -0.23 -3.27
CA ASP A 54 -6.37 -0.11 -3.82
C ASP A 54 -7.03 -1.49 -4.02
N GLU A 55 -6.29 -2.46 -4.56
CA GLU A 55 -6.75 -3.85 -4.65
C GLU A 55 -7.00 -4.50 -3.29
N ALA A 56 -6.16 -4.19 -2.30
CA ALA A 56 -6.33 -4.71 -0.96
C ALA A 56 -7.63 -4.19 -0.34
N TYR A 57 -7.93 -2.89 -0.48
CA TYR A 57 -9.20 -2.33 -0.01
C TYR A 57 -10.41 -2.88 -0.76
N ALA A 58 -10.33 -3.02 -2.08
CA ALA A 58 -11.42 -3.60 -2.87
C ALA A 58 -11.73 -5.05 -2.44
N ARG A 59 -10.70 -5.83 -2.08
CA ARG A 59 -10.86 -7.23 -1.69
C ARG A 59 -11.27 -7.42 -0.23
N TYR A 60 -10.71 -6.61 0.67
CA TYR A 60 -10.78 -6.84 2.12
C TYR A 60 -11.63 -5.81 2.87
N GLY A 61 -12.15 -4.81 2.15
CA GLY A 61 -12.71 -3.61 2.76
C GLY A 61 -11.62 -2.70 3.32
N VAL A 62 -12.05 -1.56 3.85
CA VAL A 62 -11.12 -0.59 4.44
C VAL A 62 -10.69 -1.01 5.84
N PHE A 63 -9.37 -1.07 6.04
CA PHE A 63 -8.71 -1.33 7.33
C PHE A 63 -7.68 -0.23 7.62
N PRO A 64 -7.21 -0.07 8.88
CA PRO A 64 -6.23 0.95 9.20
C PRO A 64 -4.92 0.75 8.43
N THR A 65 -4.31 1.85 7.98
CA THR A 65 -3.11 1.81 7.14
C THR A 65 -2.18 2.93 7.57
N LEU A 66 -0.90 2.61 7.71
CA LEU A 66 0.14 3.56 8.09
C LEU A 66 1.16 3.70 6.98
N LEU A 67 1.51 4.96 6.69
CA LEU A 67 2.70 5.29 5.95
C LEU A 67 3.92 5.01 6.81
N GLU A 68 4.73 4.05 6.42
CA GLU A 68 5.96 3.68 7.11
C GLU A 68 7.13 4.44 6.46
N ARG A 69 7.67 5.41 7.22
CA ARG A 69 8.86 6.19 6.87
C ARG A 69 9.77 6.28 8.09
N ASP A 70 10.79 5.42 8.15
CA ASP A 70 11.75 5.36 9.25
C ASP A 70 13.17 5.78 8.85
N PHE A 71 13.39 6.03 7.55
CA PHE A 71 14.65 6.50 6.99
C PHE A 71 14.43 7.71 6.06
N ASN A 72 15.48 8.51 5.79
CA ASN A 72 15.42 9.71 4.93
C ASN A 72 14.17 10.58 5.14
N ILE A 73 13.86 10.87 6.41
CA ILE A 73 12.58 11.47 6.81
C ILE A 73 12.46 12.89 6.22
N PRO A 74 11.52 13.14 5.29
CA PRO A 74 11.32 14.44 4.69
C PRO A 74 10.56 15.38 5.64
N PRO A 75 10.37 16.66 5.28
CA PRO A 75 9.48 17.55 6.02
C PRO A 75 8.09 16.95 6.23
N LEU A 76 7.48 17.23 7.39
CA LEU A 76 6.18 16.68 7.76
C LEU A 76 5.09 16.92 6.70
N SER A 77 5.12 18.06 6.01
CA SER A 77 4.15 18.39 4.94
C SER A 77 4.18 17.40 3.78
N GLU A 78 5.35 16.84 3.46
CA GLU A 78 5.49 15.84 2.39
C GLU A 78 4.93 14.49 2.84
N LEU A 79 5.20 14.10 4.09
CA LEU A 79 4.61 12.90 4.69
C LEU A 79 3.08 12.99 4.75
N LEU A 80 2.56 14.15 5.13
CA LEU A 80 1.11 14.36 5.18
C LEU A 80 0.47 14.26 3.79
N ALA A 81 1.18 14.64 2.72
CA ALA A 81 0.66 14.47 1.36
C ALA A 81 0.49 12.98 0.99
N GLU A 82 1.42 12.11 1.39
CA GLU A 82 1.28 10.66 1.22
C GLU A 82 0.21 10.06 2.15
N VAL A 83 0.08 10.56 3.38
CA VAL A 83 -1.03 10.15 4.28
C VAL A 83 -2.39 10.55 3.69
N ASP A 84 -2.50 11.72 3.08
CA ASP A 84 -3.72 12.14 2.39
C ASP A 84 -4.06 11.21 1.22
N GLN A 85 -3.06 10.64 0.54
CA GLN A 85 -3.28 9.60 -0.48
C GLN A 85 -3.96 8.34 0.09
N ILE A 86 -3.61 7.92 1.31
CA ILE A 86 -4.28 6.83 2.02
C ILE A 86 -5.73 7.21 2.30
N VAL A 87 -5.97 8.41 2.85
CA VAL A 87 -7.32 8.89 3.20
C VAL A 87 -8.22 8.94 1.97
N ILE A 88 -7.74 9.46 0.84
CA ILE A 88 -8.48 9.54 -0.42
C ILE A 88 -8.88 8.13 -0.90
N ARG A 89 -7.95 7.17 -0.88
CA ARG A 89 -8.20 5.80 -1.34
C ARG A 89 -9.18 5.06 -0.44
N GLN A 90 -9.07 5.23 0.87
CA GLN A 90 -10.02 4.67 1.83
C GLN A 90 -11.42 5.24 1.65
N LYS A 91 -11.56 6.54 1.36
CA LYS A 91 -12.87 7.14 1.06
C LYS A 91 -13.47 6.54 -0.20
N ARG A 92 -12.71 6.53 -1.30
CA ARG A 92 -13.15 5.93 -2.57
C ARG A 92 -13.59 4.47 -2.39
N ALA A 93 -12.79 3.65 -1.71
CA ALA A 93 -13.11 2.25 -1.50
C ALA A 93 -14.39 2.02 -0.66
N ARG A 94 -14.74 2.95 0.24
CA ARG A 94 -16.00 2.91 0.99
C ARG A 94 -17.18 3.29 0.10
N GLU A 95 -17.04 4.35 -0.68
CA GLU A 95 -18.06 4.81 -1.64
C GLU A 95 -18.38 3.71 -2.66
N ASP A 96 -17.34 3.10 -3.25
CA ASP A 96 -17.49 1.98 -4.19
C ASP A 96 -18.22 0.77 -3.56
N ALA A 97 -17.96 0.49 -2.28
CA ALA A 97 -18.60 -0.61 -1.56
C ALA A 97 -20.09 -0.33 -1.29
N ASP A 98 -20.44 0.92 -0.94
CA ASP A 98 -21.82 1.33 -0.68
C ASP A 98 -22.66 1.30 -1.97
N GLU A 99 -22.09 1.65 -3.12
CA GLU A 99 -22.75 1.57 -4.43
C GLU A 99 -23.07 0.13 -4.87
N HIS A 100 -22.25 -0.85 -4.49
CA HIS A 100 -22.47 -2.26 -4.84
C HIS A 100 -23.52 -2.96 -3.96
N VAL A 101 -23.95 -2.31 -2.86
CA VAL A 101 -24.95 -2.84 -1.93
C VAL A 101 -26.36 -2.26 -2.19
N ALA A 102 -26.46 -1.16 -2.94
CA ALA A 102 -27.71 -0.49 -3.33
C ALA A 102 -28.38 -1.10 -4.57
#